data_AF-A0A2S9K047-F1
#
_entry.id   AF-A0A2S9K047-F1
#
_cell.length_a   1.000
_cell.length_b   1.000
_cell.length_c   1.000
_cell.angle_alpha   90.00
_cell.angle_beta   90.00
_cell.angle_gamma   90.00
#
_symmetry.space_group_name_H-M   'P 1'
#
loop_
_entity.id
_entity.type
_entity.pdbx_description
1 polymer ?
#
loop_
_entity_poly.entity_id
_entity_poly.type
_entity_poly.pdbx_seq_one_letter_code
_entity_poly.pdbx_strand_id
1 'polypeptide(L)'
;MRLLLDPKNEELADILNTLLTDNIDITAREVARRHSTLKNPSAFTRNEARSALIAAAQAQQQGVRKIVAGGGGAGSLQDQAAGYRQDIKRLEAQLTHMVAAHAGLIRAVQMAGGGPALERFWRDYKAVGDAVHSLSAANAERPVTHLPLRVVKMSDGTAD
;
A
#
# COMPACT_ATOMS: atom_id res chain seq x y z
N MET A 1 -45.74 -9.66 -24.79
CA MET A 1 -44.28 -9.84 -24.88
C MET A 1 -43.60 -8.58 -24.35
N ARG A 2 -42.78 -8.67 -23.30
CA ARG A 2 -42.01 -7.52 -22.79
C ARG A 2 -40.77 -7.36 -23.66
N LEU A 3 -40.68 -6.25 -24.38
CA LEU A 3 -39.52 -5.90 -25.20
C LEU A 3 -38.26 -5.95 -24.34
N LEU A 4 -37.30 -6.79 -24.71
CA LEU A 4 -35.92 -6.74 -24.21
C LEU A 4 -35.26 -5.49 -24.80
N LEU A 5 -35.63 -4.33 -24.25
CA LEU A 5 -34.89 -3.08 -24.45
C LEU A 5 -33.55 -3.28 -23.75
N ASP A 6 -32.47 -3.27 -24.53
CA ASP A 6 -31.12 -3.74 -24.21
C ASP A 6 -30.95 -5.28 -24.09
N PRO A 7 -30.72 -5.99 -25.22
CA PRO A 7 -30.54 -7.44 -25.23
C PRO A 7 -29.14 -7.88 -24.78
N LYS A 8 -28.14 -7.00 -24.82
CA LYS A 8 -26.75 -7.30 -24.42
C LYS A 8 -26.35 -6.72 -23.06
N ASN A 9 -27.19 -5.85 -22.49
CA ASN A 9 -26.94 -5.14 -21.24
C ASN A 9 -25.68 -4.24 -21.29
N GLU A 10 -25.34 -3.72 -22.48
CA GLU A 10 -24.16 -2.86 -22.68
C GLU A 10 -24.35 -1.51 -21.98
N GLU A 11 -25.54 -0.90 -22.13
CA GLU A 11 -25.85 0.36 -21.47
C GLU A 11 -25.89 0.19 -19.94
N LEU A 12 -26.41 -0.93 -19.46
CA LEU A 12 -26.39 -1.28 -18.05
C LEU A 12 -24.95 -1.39 -17.51
N ALA A 13 -24.05 -2.02 -18.25
CA ALA A 13 -22.65 -2.16 -17.85
C ALA A 13 -21.95 -0.79 -17.74
N ASP A 14 -22.17 0.10 -18.72
CA ASP A 14 -21.59 1.45 -18.72
C ASP A 14 -22.09 2.30 -17.55
N ILE A 15 -23.40 2.22 -17.24
CA ILE A 15 -23.97 2.90 -16.07
C ILE A 15 -23.35 2.36 -14.78
N LEU A 16 -23.20 1.05 -14.64
CA LEU A 16 -22.61 0.44 -13.44
C LEU A 16 -21.13 0.83 -13.28
N ASN A 17 -20.36 0.89 -14.37
CA ASN A 17 -18.99 1.39 -14.35
C ASN A 17 -18.92 2.83 -13.89
N THR A 18 -19.80 3.69 -14.42
CA THR A 18 -19.87 5.11 -14.00
C THR A 18 -20.19 5.23 -12.51
N LEU A 19 -21.17 4.47 -12.01
CA LEU A 19 -21.54 4.47 -10.58
C LEU A 19 -20.40 3.97 -9.68
N LEU A 20 -19.63 2.97 -10.13
CA LEU A 20 -18.44 2.50 -9.44
C LEU A 20 -17.35 3.56 -9.39
N THR A 21 -17.06 4.22 -10.52
CA THR A 21 -16.04 5.26 -10.63
C THR A 21 -16.38 6.47 -9.75
N ASP A 22 -17.63 6.91 -9.78
CA ASP A 22 -18.09 8.06 -9.01
C ASP A 22 -18.41 7.71 -7.54
N ASN A 23 -18.26 6.43 -7.16
CA ASN A 23 -18.60 5.88 -5.85
C ASN A 23 -20.05 6.20 -5.40
N ILE A 24 -20.98 6.27 -6.35
CA ILE A 24 -22.41 6.48 -6.10
C ILE A 24 -23.06 5.14 -5.72
N ASP A 25 -23.98 5.13 -4.76
CA ASP A 25 -24.66 3.91 -4.31
C ASP A 25 -25.36 3.16 -5.45
N ILE A 26 -24.91 1.93 -5.71
CA ILE A 26 -25.46 1.10 -6.78
C ILE A 26 -26.76 0.48 -6.31
N THR A 27 -27.88 0.96 -6.86
CA THR A 27 -29.21 0.38 -6.63
C THR A 27 -30.00 0.30 -7.94
N ALA A 28 -30.97 -0.63 -8.02
CA ALA A 28 -31.84 -0.76 -9.20
C ALA A 28 -32.63 0.53 -9.51
N ARG A 29 -32.91 1.37 -8.50
CA ARG A 29 -33.55 2.67 -8.69
C ARG A 29 -32.61 3.66 -9.34
N GLU A 30 -31.35 3.65 -8.91
CA GLU A 30 -30.32 4.58 -9.38
C GLU A 30 -29.88 4.26 -10.81
N VAL A 31 -29.83 2.97 -11.15
CA VAL A 31 -29.66 2.48 -12.52
C VAL A 31 -30.86 2.90 -13.40
N ALA A 32 -32.10 2.68 -12.94
CA ALA A 32 -33.31 3.02 -13.71
C ALA A 32 -33.43 4.51 -14.02
N ARG A 33 -32.92 5.39 -13.15
CA ARG A 33 -32.87 6.84 -13.41
C ARG A 33 -31.95 7.19 -14.59
N ARG A 34 -30.78 6.55 -14.64
CA ARG A 34 -29.73 6.81 -15.65
C ARG A 34 -29.96 6.09 -16.97
N HIS A 35 -30.65 4.95 -16.96
CA HIS A 35 -30.90 4.18 -18.18
C HIS A 35 -31.87 4.89 -19.12
N SER A 36 -31.54 4.99 -20.40
CA SER A 36 -32.29 5.66 -21.45
C SER A 36 -33.72 5.10 -21.63
N THR A 37 -33.84 3.77 -21.68
CA THR A 37 -35.08 3.06 -22.03
C THR A 37 -35.74 2.37 -20.84
N LEU A 38 -34.97 1.76 -19.94
CA LEU A 38 -35.48 1.01 -18.79
C LEU A 38 -35.65 1.91 -17.56
N LYS A 39 -36.75 2.66 -17.51
CA LYS A 39 -37.02 3.60 -16.40
C LYS A 39 -37.61 2.97 -15.13
N ASN A 40 -37.98 1.69 -15.18
CA ASN A 40 -38.62 0.99 -14.05
C ASN A 40 -37.62 0.08 -13.32
N PRO A 41 -37.43 0.22 -12.00
CA PRO A 41 -36.51 -0.62 -11.23
C PRO A 41 -36.81 -2.13 -11.34
N SER A 42 -38.09 -2.48 -11.46
CA SER A 42 -38.54 -3.86 -11.62
C SER A 42 -38.08 -4.51 -12.92
N ALA A 43 -37.70 -3.73 -13.94
CA ALA A 43 -37.16 -4.25 -15.20
C ALA A 43 -35.73 -4.80 -15.04
N PHE A 44 -35.03 -4.40 -13.99
CA PHE A 44 -33.70 -4.89 -13.64
C PHE A 44 -33.76 -6.05 -12.65
N THR A 45 -34.67 -6.00 -11.67
CA THR A 45 -34.75 -7.02 -10.63
C THR A 45 -35.52 -8.28 -11.03
N ARG A 46 -36.39 -8.21 -12.05
CA ARG A 46 -37.12 -9.38 -12.58
C ARG A 46 -36.37 -10.14 -13.67
N ASN A 47 -35.30 -9.56 -14.23
CA ASN A 47 -34.48 -10.21 -15.24
C ASN A 47 -33.19 -10.70 -14.56
N GLU A 48 -32.97 -12.01 -14.58
CA GLU A 48 -31.89 -12.65 -13.84
C GLU A 48 -30.50 -12.17 -14.27
N ALA A 49 -30.28 -11.99 -15.58
CA ALA A 49 -29.00 -11.50 -16.11
C ALA A 49 -28.68 -10.08 -15.62
N ARG A 50 -29.68 -9.18 -15.63
CA ARG A 50 -29.51 -7.79 -15.15
C ARG A 50 -29.33 -7.72 -13.64
N SER A 51 -30.09 -8.52 -12.90
CA SER A 51 -29.93 -8.59 -11.44
C SER A 51 -28.56 -9.12 -11.04
N ALA A 52 -28.01 -10.08 -11.80
CA ALA A 52 -26.68 -10.61 -11.55
C ALA A 52 -25.58 -9.55 -11.78
N LEU A 53 -25.69 -8.74 -12.84
CA LEU A 53 -24.76 -7.64 -13.11
C LEU A 53 -24.78 -6.58 -11.99
N ILE A 54 -25.97 -6.19 -11.53
CA ILE A 54 -26.12 -5.24 -10.43
C ILE A 54 -25.51 -5.82 -9.14
N ALA A 55 -25.78 -7.09 -8.84
CA ALA A 55 -25.23 -7.75 -7.65
C ALA A 55 -23.69 -7.83 -7.69
N ALA A 56 -23.10 -8.14 -8.84
CA ALA A 56 -21.65 -8.15 -9.02
C ALA A 56 -21.03 -6.77 -8.79
N ALA A 57 -21.63 -5.72 -9.36
CA ALA A 57 -21.17 -4.35 -9.17
C ALA A 57 -21.33 -3.89 -7.71
N GLN A 58 -22.43 -4.26 -7.04
CA GLN A 58 -22.62 -4.00 -5.61
C GLN A 58 -21.55 -4.70 -4.75
N ALA A 59 -21.20 -5.94 -5.06
CA ALA A 59 -20.15 -6.68 -4.36
C ALA A 59 -18.78 -6.01 -4.54
N GLN A 60 -18.47 -5.55 -5.76
CA GLN A 60 -17.25 -4.79 -6.04
C GLN A 60 -17.20 -3.49 -5.24
N GLN A 61 -18.30 -2.72 -5.22
CA GLN A 61 -18.40 -1.48 -4.46
C GLN A 61 -18.21 -1.72 -2.96
N GLN A 62 -18.83 -2.76 -2.41
CA GLN A 62 -18.66 -3.14 -1.01
C GLN A 62 -17.22 -3.56 -0.71
N GLY A 63 -16.57 -4.30 -1.61
CA GLY A 63 -15.17 -4.67 -1.49
C GLY A 63 -14.26 -3.44 -1.40
N VAL A 64 -14.42 -2.48 -2.33
CA VAL A 64 -13.68 -1.21 -2.32
C VAL A 64 -13.94 -0.44 -1.03
N ARG A 65 -15.20 -0.28 -0.64
CA ARG A 65 -15.57 0.44 0.59
C ARG A 65 -15.03 -0.24 1.85
N LYS A 66 -14.99 -1.58 1.89
CA LYS A 66 -14.41 -2.33 2.99
C LYS A 66 -12.90 -2.18 3.07
N ILE A 67 -12.21 -2.08 1.93
CA ILE A 67 -10.77 -1.77 1.90
C ILE A 67 -10.54 -0.35 2.45
N VAL A 68 -11.34 0.62 1.99
CA VAL A 68 -11.26 2.02 2.44
C VAL A 68 -11.64 2.18 3.92
N ALA A 69 -12.59 1.38 4.43
CA ALA A 69 -12.99 1.41 5.84
C ALA A 69 -12.08 0.58 6.74
N GLY A 70 -11.50 -0.51 6.22
CA GLY A 70 -10.61 -1.43 6.95
C GLY A 70 -9.15 -0.95 7.00
N GLY A 71 -8.71 -0.18 6.02
CA GLY A 71 -7.55 0.70 6.18
C GLY A 71 -8.04 1.95 6.92
N GLY A 72 -7.78 2.05 8.23
CA GLY A 72 -8.21 3.19 9.05
C GLY A 72 -8.13 4.50 8.28
N GLY A 73 -9.24 5.26 8.28
CA GLY A 73 -9.53 6.30 7.29
C GLY A 73 -8.34 7.21 6.98
N ALA A 74 -8.27 7.73 5.75
CA ALA A 74 -7.12 8.43 5.13
C ALA A 74 -6.16 9.22 6.05
N GLY A 75 -6.63 9.81 7.15
CA GLY A 75 -5.79 10.34 8.23
C GLY A 75 -4.82 9.32 8.85
N SER A 76 -5.26 8.12 9.21
CA SER A 76 -4.42 7.09 9.86
C SER A 76 -3.28 6.59 8.95
N LEU A 77 -3.52 6.44 7.64
CA LEU A 77 -2.46 6.06 6.70
C LEU A 77 -1.47 7.21 6.46
N GLN A 78 -1.98 8.45 6.37
CA GLN A 78 -1.13 9.63 6.21
C GLN A 78 -0.29 9.89 7.46
N ASP A 79 -0.85 9.70 8.65
CA ASP A 79 -0.17 9.83 9.94
C ASP A 79 0.87 8.73 10.12
N GLN A 80 0.57 7.49 9.76
CA GLN A 80 1.54 6.39 9.74
C GLN A 80 2.69 6.68 8.76
N ALA A 81 2.39 7.15 7.55
CA ALA A 81 3.41 7.53 6.58
C ALA A 81 4.28 8.70 7.08
N ALA A 82 3.68 9.67 7.78
CA ALA A 82 4.42 10.75 8.41
C ALA A 82 5.34 10.23 9.54
N GLY A 83 4.85 9.31 10.37
CA GLY A 83 5.64 8.63 11.41
C GLY A 83 6.84 7.88 10.83
N TYR A 84 6.61 7.05 9.80
CA TYR A 84 7.71 6.32 9.13
C TYR A 84 8.74 7.26 8.50
N ARG A 85 8.33 8.39 7.93
CA ARG A 85 9.27 9.40 7.41
C ARG A 85 10.13 10.02 8.51
N GLN A 86 9.57 10.27 9.69
CA GLN A 86 10.34 10.75 10.84
C GLN A 86 11.34 9.70 11.32
N ASP A 87 10.92 8.44 11.37
CA ASP A 87 11.80 7.33 11.74
C ASP A 87 12.96 7.16 10.76
N ILE A 88 12.69 7.23 9.46
CA ILE A 88 13.74 7.17 8.42
C ILE A 88 14.76 8.29 8.63
N LYS A 89 14.31 9.54 8.80
CA LYS A 89 15.21 10.68 9.05
C LYS A 89 16.05 10.49 10.31
N ARG A 90 15.45 9.97 11.39
CA ARG A 90 16.16 9.68 12.64
C ARG A 90 17.22 8.60 12.44
N LEU A 91 16.89 7.51 11.75
CA LEU A 91 17.81 6.42 11.45
C LEU A 91 18.96 6.88 10.55
N GLU A 92 18.68 7.69 9.52
CA GLU A 92 19.71 8.29 8.66
C GLU A 92 20.66 9.20 9.45
N ALA A 93 20.14 10.00 10.38
CA ALA A 93 20.96 10.82 11.25
C ALA A 93 21.84 9.97 12.18
N GLN A 94 21.30 8.90 12.77
CA GLN A 94 22.07 7.96 13.60
C GLN A 94 23.19 7.27 12.79
N LEU A 95 22.88 6.82 11.58
CA LEU A 95 23.86 6.22 10.66
C LEU A 95 24.98 7.22 10.37
N THR A 96 24.64 8.47 10.06
CA THR A 96 25.62 9.53 9.79
C THR A 96 26.55 9.75 10.98
N HIS A 97 26.02 9.83 12.21
CA HIS A 97 26.83 9.95 13.41
C HIS A 97 27.73 8.73 13.63
N MET A 98 27.21 7.52 13.42
CA MET A 98 28.01 6.31 13.51
C MET A 98 29.16 6.33 12.50
N VAL A 99 28.91 6.68 11.24
CA VAL A 99 29.95 6.75 10.20
C VAL A 99 31.02 7.77 10.59
N ALA A 100 30.62 8.95 11.08
CA ALA A 100 31.57 9.96 11.55
C ALA A 100 32.42 9.46 12.74
N ALA A 101 31.79 8.77 13.69
CA ALA A 101 32.49 8.18 14.83
C ALA A 101 33.50 7.11 14.39
N HIS A 102 33.12 6.21 13.48
CA HIS A 102 34.01 5.18 12.93
C HIS A 102 35.18 5.80 12.17
N ALA A 103 34.93 6.81 11.33
CA ALA A 103 35.99 7.52 10.62
C ALA A 103 36.97 8.20 11.61
N GLY A 104 36.45 8.77 12.70
CA GLY A 104 37.26 9.32 13.79
C GLY A 104 38.13 8.28 14.48
N LEU A 105 37.58 7.10 14.79
CA LEU A 105 38.33 5.99 15.39
C LEU A 105 39.41 5.46 14.46
N ILE A 106 39.12 5.27 13.17
CA ILE A 106 40.10 4.87 12.16
C ILE A 106 41.26 5.88 12.11
N ARG A 107 40.94 7.17 12.09
CA ARG A 107 41.94 8.23 12.12
C ARG A 107 42.77 8.21 13.41
N ALA A 108 42.15 7.96 14.56
CA ALA A 108 42.86 7.84 15.83
C ALA A 108 43.85 6.65 15.83
N VAL A 109 43.43 5.48 15.32
CA VAL A 109 44.32 4.31 15.16
C VAL A 109 45.50 4.63 14.24
N GLN A 110 45.22 5.30 13.11
CA GLN A 110 46.27 5.73 12.18
C GLN A 110 47.25 6.71 12.84
N MET A 111 46.77 7.69 13.61
CA MET A 111 47.63 8.65 14.31
C MET A 111 48.47 8.00 15.41
N ALA A 112 47.95 6.96 16.08
CA ALA A 112 48.63 6.28 17.19
C ALA A 112 49.68 5.26 16.73
N GLY A 113 49.47 4.58 15.60
CA GLY A 113 50.31 3.45 15.18
C GLY A 113 50.70 3.41 13.69
N GLY A 114 50.34 4.44 12.91
CA GLY A 114 50.67 4.53 11.49
C GLY A 114 50.00 3.47 10.62
N GLY A 115 50.53 3.30 9.40
CA GLY A 115 50.02 2.32 8.41
C GLY A 115 49.96 0.87 8.92
N PRO A 116 50.99 0.34 9.63
CA PRO A 116 50.97 -1.04 10.10
C PRO A 116 49.87 -1.35 11.12
N ALA A 117 49.54 -0.40 11.99
CA ALA A 117 48.43 -0.55 12.94
C ALA A 117 47.08 -0.58 12.23
N LEU A 118 46.93 0.24 11.18
CA LEU A 118 45.72 0.27 10.36
C LEU A 118 45.55 -1.04 9.56
N GLU A 119 46.63 -1.60 9.02
CA GLU A 119 46.60 -2.90 8.34
C GLU A 119 46.19 -4.04 9.27
N ARG A 120 46.70 -4.06 10.50
CA ARG A 120 46.31 -5.06 11.50
C ARG A 120 44.84 -4.91 11.90
N PHE A 121 44.39 -3.67 12.15
CA PHE A 121 43.00 -3.36 12.45
C PHE A 121 42.05 -3.84 11.33
N TRP A 122 42.36 -3.53 10.07
CA TRP A 122 41.54 -3.95 8.92
C TRP A 122 41.55 -5.46 8.68
N ARG A 123 42.66 -6.15 8.98
CA ARG A 123 42.74 -7.61 8.88
C ARG A 123 41.70 -8.28 9.79
N ASP A 124 41.55 -7.77 11.01
CA ASP A 124 40.59 -8.30 11.99
C ASP A 124 39.15 -7.90 11.66
N TYR A 125 38.94 -6.76 10.98
CA TYR A 125 37.63 -6.23 10.60
C TYR A 125 37.13 -6.62 9.20
N LYS A 126 37.95 -7.34 8.40
CA LYS A 126 37.65 -7.67 7.01
C LYS A 126 36.29 -8.35 6.84
N ALA A 127 35.98 -9.32 7.68
CA ALA A 127 34.71 -10.06 7.63
C ALA A 127 33.48 -9.15 7.84
N VAL A 128 33.60 -8.12 8.68
CA VAL A 128 32.55 -7.13 8.90
C VAL A 128 32.39 -6.23 7.67
N GLY A 129 33.51 -5.81 7.07
CA GLY A 129 33.50 -5.04 5.82
C GLY A 129 32.83 -5.79 4.67
N ASP A 130 33.16 -7.08 4.50
CA ASP A 130 32.57 -7.94 3.46
C ASP A 130 31.05 -8.12 3.68
N ALA A 131 30.61 -8.28 4.93
CA ALA A 131 29.19 -8.37 5.28
C ALA A 131 28.42 -7.08 4.96
N VAL A 132 28.98 -5.91 5.29
CA VAL A 132 28.35 -4.61 4.97
C VAL A 132 28.28 -4.40 3.46
N HIS A 133 29.32 -4.76 2.72
CA HIS A 133 29.37 -4.60 1.27
C HIS A 133 28.33 -5.49 0.56
N SER A 134 28.20 -6.75 0.99
CA SER A 134 27.17 -7.66 0.44
C SER A 134 25.75 -7.18 0.71
N LEU A 135 25.47 -6.66 1.91
CA LEU A 135 24.16 -6.08 2.25
C LEU A 135 23.87 -4.83 1.42
N SER A 136 24.87 -3.96 1.20
CA SER A 136 24.73 -2.78 0.36
C SER A 136 24.44 -3.15 -1.09
N ALA A 137 25.11 -4.16 -1.63
CA ALA A 137 24.88 -4.64 -2.99
C ALA A 137 23.47 -5.22 -3.15
N ALA A 138 23.02 -6.05 -2.19
CA ALA A 138 21.68 -6.62 -2.20
C ALA A 138 20.57 -5.56 -2.13
N ASN A 139 20.80 -4.46 -1.41
CA ASN A 139 19.85 -3.33 -1.32
C ASN A 139 19.87 -2.44 -2.57
N ALA A 140 21.00 -2.32 -3.29
CA ALA A 140 21.07 -1.59 -4.56
C ALA A 140 20.27 -2.29 -5.67
N GLU A 141 20.21 -3.63 -5.65
CA GLU A 141 19.46 -4.45 -6.60
C GLU A 141 17.96 -4.56 -6.27
N ARG A 142 17.55 -4.21 -5.04
CA ARG A 142 16.15 -4.08 -4.62
C ARG A 142 15.85 -2.62 -4.24
N PRO A 143 15.51 -1.74 -5.21
CA PRO A 143 14.97 -0.44 -4.86
C PRO A 143 13.74 -0.65 -3.98
N VAL A 144 13.67 0.06 -2.85
CA VAL A 144 12.58 0.00 -1.86
C VAL A 144 11.28 0.48 -2.53
N THR A 145 10.67 -0.39 -3.33
CA THR A 145 9.46 -0.09 -4.12
C THR A 145 8.21 -0.69 -3.50
N HIS A 146 8.35 -1.53 -2.48
CA HIS A 146 7.23 -2.08 -1.73
C HIS A 146 7.72 -2.61 -0.38
N LEU A 147 7.59 -1.80 0.67
CA LEU A 147 7.54 -2.37 2.01
C LEU A 147 6.10 -2.87 2.19
N PRO A 148 5.83 -4.19 2.24
CA PRO A 148 4.49 -4.65 2.55
C PRO A 148 4.16 -4.13 3.94
N LEU A 149 3.07 -3.36 4.06
CA LEU A 149 2.55 -2.90 5.34
C LEU A 149 2.28 -4.13 6.20
N ARG A 150 3.22 -4.46 7.08
CA ARG A 150 3.04 -5.51 8.07
C ARG A 150 2.09 -4.93 9.10
N VAL A 151 0.81 -5.22 8.94
CA VAL A 151 -0.22 -4.89 9.93
C VAL A 151 0.13 -5.67 11.20
N VAL A 152 0.84 -5.01 12.12
CA VAL A 152 1.05 -5.53 13.47
C VAL A 152 -0.32 -5.47 14.13
N LYS A 153 -0.94 -6.64 14.31
CA LYS A 153 -2.15 -6.78 15.11
C LYS A 153 -1.77 -6.39 16.54
N MET A 154 -2.11 -5.15 16.94
CA MET A 154 -2.08 -4.75 18.34
C MET A 154 -3.02 -5.74 19.07
N SER A 155 -2.47 -6.59 19.93
CA SER A 155 -3.28 -7.38 20.85
C SER A 155 -3.93 -6.42 21.84
N ASP A 156 -5.26 -6.40 21.87
CA ASP A 156 -6.03 -5.65 22.87
C ASP A 156 -5.60 -6.11 24.27
N GLY A 157 -4.82 -5.26 24.94
CA GLY A 157 -4.52 -5.40 26.35
C GLY A 157 -5.77 -5.03 27.13
N THR A 158 -6.55 -6.04 27.50
CA THR A 158 -7.56 -5.94 28.55
C THR A 158 -6.84 -5.61 29.86
N ALA A 159 -7.06 -4.39 30.36
CA ALA A 159 -6.73 -4.02 31.72
C ALA A 159 -7.82 -4.60 32.64
N ASP A 160 -7.41 -5.50 33.53
CA ASP A 160 -8.04 -5.74 34.82
C ASP A 160 -7.24 -5.01 35.91
#